data_AF-A0A978VZS3-F1
#
_entry.id   AF-A0A978VZS3-F1
#
_cell.length_a   1.000
_cell.length_b   1.000
_cell.length_c   1.000
_cell.angle_alpha   90.00
_cell.angle_beta   90.00
_cell.angle_gamma   90.00
#
_symmetry.space_group_name_H-M   'P 1'
#
loop_
_entity.id
_entity.type
_entity.pdbx_description
1 polymer ?
#
loop_
_entity_poly.entity_id
_entity_poly.type
_entity_poly.pdbx_seq_one_letter_code
_entity_poly.pdbx_strand_id
1 'polypeptide(L)'
;MVLTTNGVLGGLLQEDDGKTSAQRFTSEDGVANVRGRVLGGSSMINVGFYSKPDDQFYNEFGIHSDMDASRISDSKGQLSAGAIGSPQLIFLSGVGPLPYLLSHKVRVVSQNANVGNFMTDNPCNIINIVVPFALDPSVGQVVGIISDFNYIEPLSSGSLRLVSSVDIKVNPTVRFNYFKDPKDLSRCVRGTRLLSGMLKTNAMEGLKFEYLEGAEGFTFLGPSLPRNLANDASMEMFSRSTLMTFWHYHGGCLVGKVVDVDLRVVGTNSLRVVDGSILNTSPGTNP
;
A
#
# COMPACT_ATOMS: atom_id res chain seq x y z
N MET A 1 1.98 -6.91 14.19
CA MET A 1 3.44 -6.89 14.39
C MET A 1 3.68 -6.14 15.69
N VAL A 2 4.20 -6.80 16.73
CA VAL A 2 4.82 -6.09 17.86
C VAL A 2 6.11 -5.49 17.30
N LEU A 3 6.33 -4.19 17.50
CA LEU A 3 7.58 -3.52 17.15
C LEU A 3 8.75 -4.28 17.80
N THR A 4 9.44 -5.13 17.06
CA THR A 4 10.65 -5.81 17.54
C THR A 4 11.87 -4.93 17.29
N THR A 5 12.98 -5.27 17.95
CA THR A 5 14.28 -4.58 17.85
C THR A 5 14.85 -4.49 16.43
N ASN A 6 14.31 -5.25 15.46
CA ASN A 6 14.73 -5.22 14.05
C ASN A 6 13.98 -4.19 13.19
N GLY A 7 13.03 -3.44 13.78
CA GLY A 7 12.25 -2.43 13.09
C GLY A 7 11.24 -3.02 12.09
N VAL A 8 10.36 -2.16 11.60
CA VAL A 8 9.20 -2.59 10.80
C VAL A 8 9.58 -2.93 9.36
N LEU A 9 10.58 -2.25 8.79
CA LEU A 9 11.16 -2.61 7.49
C LEU A 9 11.67 -4.05 7.49
N GLY A 10 12.26 -4.53 8.59
CA GLY A 10 12.67 -5.92 8.74
C GLY A 10 11.50 -6.91 8.59
N GLY A 11 10.35 -6.60 9.19
CA GLY A 11 9.14 -7.43 9.07
C GLY A 11 8.44 -7.33 7.71
N LEU A 12 8.53 -6.19 7.01
CA LEU A 12 8.02 -6.02 5.65
C LEU A 12 8.91 -6.68 4.59
N LEU A 13 10.20 -6.83 4.88
CA LEU A 13 11.21 -7.41 3.98
C LEU A 13 11.54 -8.88 4.27
N GLN A 14 11.04 -9.44 5.37
CA GLN A 14 11.19 -10.86 5.69
C GLN A 14 10.55 -11.76 4.62
N GLU A 15 11.22 -12.87 4.26
CA GLU A 15 10.61 -13.89 3.40
C GLU A 15 9.29 -14.40 4.01
N ASP A 16 8.31 -14.63 3.14
CA ASP A 16 6.99 -15.05 3.59
C ASP A 16 6.93 -16.58 3.71
N ASP A 17 7.07 -17.07 4.95
CA ASP A 17 6.97 -18.49 5.31
C ASP A 17 5.52 -18.94 5.60
N GLY A 18 4.54 -18.07 5.36
CA GLY A 18 3.13 -18.31 5.68
C GLY A 18 2.76 -18.05 7.16
N LYS A 19 3.74 -17.76 8.03
CA LYS A 19 3.56 -17.51 9.46
C LYS A 19 3.78 -16.06 9.84
N THR A 20 4.37 -15.26 8.95
CA THR A 20 4.51 -13.81 9.18
C THR A 20 3.15 -13.10 9.23
N SER A 21 3.08 -11.94 9.89
CA SER A 21 1.86 -11.11 9.93
C SER A 21 1.49 -10.50 8.57
N ALA A 22 2.46 -10.46 7.65
CA ALA A 22 2.31 -9.96 6.30
C ALA A 22 2.00 -11.12 5.34
N GLN A 23 1.36 -10.80 4.23
CA GLN A 23 1.23 -11.68 3.08
C GLN A 23 1.71 -10.93 1.85
N ARG A 24 2.69 -11.50 1.15
CA ARG A 24 3.25 -10.90 -0.07
C ARG A 24 2.32 -11.10 -1.26
N PHE A 25 2.28 -10.13 -2.16
CA PHE A 25 1.65 -10.27 -3.47
C PHE A 25 2.36 -9.39 -4.49
N THR A 26 2.24 -9.73 -5.77
CA THR A 26 2.70 -8.87 -6.86
C THR A 26 1.47 -8.36 -7.59
N SER A 27 1.38 -7.04 -7.76
CA SER A 27 0.32 -6.45 -8.57
C SER A 27 0.43 -6.93 -10.03
N GLU A 28 -0.66 -6.86 -10.78
CA GLU A 28 -0.65 -7.16 -12.22
C GLU A 28 0.23 -6.18 -13.02
N ASP A 29 0.60 -5.06 -12.42
CA ASP A 29 1.58 -4.10 -12.96
C ASP A 29 3.04 -4.56 -12.78
N GLY A 30 3.28 -5.68 -12.11
CA GLY A 30 4.62 -6.22 -11.82
C GLY A 30 5.29 -5.64 -10.57
N VAL A 31 4.61 -4.78 -9.81
CA VAL A 31 5.14 -4.16 -8.58
C VAL A 31 4.88 -5.07 -7.38
N ALA A 32 5.96 -5.46 -6.69
CA ALA A 32 5.90 -6.26 -5.47
C ALA A 32 5.32 -5.46 -4.30
N ASN A 33 4.47 -6.11 -3.51
CA ASN A 33 3.66 -5.46 -2.49
C ASN A 33 3.40 -6.42 -1.31
N VAL A 34 2.87 -5.89 -0.21
CA VAL A 34 2.56 -6.66 1.01
C VAL A 34 1.25 -6.18 1.61
N ARG A 35 0.46 -7.09 2.17
CA ARG A 35 -0.78 -6.80 2.91
C ARG A 35 -0.77 -7.47 4.28
N GLY A 36 -1.63 -7.03 5.19
CA GLY A 36 -1.91 -7.79 6.40
C GLY A 36 -2.67 -9.08 6.11
N ARG A 37 -2.43 -10.13 6.90
CA ARG A 37 -3.24 -11.35 6.87
C ARG A 37 -4.67 -11.09 7.39
N VAL A 38 -5.61 -11.82 6.79
CA VAL A 38 -7.05 -11.56 6.55
C VAL A 38 -7.93 -10.96 7.68
N LEU A 39 -7.54 -10.91 8.95
CA LEU A 39 -8.38 -10.32 10.01
C LEU A 39 -7.65 -9.42 11.03
N GLY A 40 -6.47 -8.89 10.67
CA GLY A 40 -5.73 -7.93 11.51
C GLY A 40 -6.08 -6.46 11.30
N GLY A 41 -6.74 -6.10 10.19
CA GLY A 41 -6.88 -4.71 9.78
C GLY A 41 -5.54 -4.12 9.34
N SER A 42 -5.20 -4.28 8.06
CA SER A 42 -4.26 -3.36 7.44
C SER A 42 -5.03 -2.13 6.95
N SER A 43 -5.37 -1.21 7.85
CA SER A 43 -5.67 0.16 7.43
C SER A 43 -4.35 0.79 7.03
N MET A 44 -4.25 1.31 5.80
CA MET A 44 -3.27 2.33 5.39
C MET A 44 -1.99 2.31 6.21
N ILE A 45 -1.06 1.42 5.89
CA ILE A 45 0.02 1.14 6.81
C ILE A 45 1.25 1.98 6.45
N ASN A 46 1.33 3.12 7.12
CA ASN A 46 2.57 3.65 7.67
C ASN A 46 3.23 2.57 8.57
N VAL A 47 4.00 1.67 7.95
CA VAL A 47 5.08 0.95 8.63
C VAL A 47 4.62 0.24 9.94
N GLY A 48 3.49 -0.45 9.95
CA GLY A 48 2.90 -1.10 11.13
C GLY A 48 1.70 -2.00 10.83
N PHE A 49 1.86 -3.33 10.87
CA PHE A 49 0.71 -4.24 10.88
C PHE A 49 0.03 -4.19 12.24
N TYR A 50 -1.18 -3.63 12.31
CA TYR A 50 -2.11 -4.02 13.36
C TYR A 50 -2.47 -5.48 13.08
N SER A 51 -1.98 -6.36 13.92
CA SER A 51 -2.33 -7.77 13.84
C SER A 51 -2.21 -8.27 15.25
N LYS A 52 -3.38 -8.33 15.92
CA LYS A 52 -3.57 -8.91 17.25
C LYS A 52 -2.79 -8.14 18.36
N PRO A 53 -3.47 -7.61 19.41
CA PRO A 53 -2.80 -7.26 20.66
C PRO A 53 -2.01 -8.46 21.19
N ASP A 54 -0.92 -8.26 21.92
CA ASP A 54 -0.20 -9.41 22.48
C ASP A 54 -1.08 -10.18 23.48
N ASP A 55 -0.71 -11.44 23.78
CA ASP A 55 -1.51 -12.30 24.66
C ASP A 55 -1.65 -11.72 26.08
N GLN A 56 -0.69 -10.91 26.55
CA GLN A 56 -0.80 -10.19 27.82
C GLN A 56 -1.96 -9.18 27.81
N PHE A 57 -2.11 -8.41 26.73
CA PHE A 57 -3.26 -7.49 26.58
C PHE A 57 -4.61 -8.22 26.62
N TYR A 58 -4.73 -9.38 25.99
CA TYR A 58 -5.98 -10.16 26.04
C TYR A 58 -6.34 -10.62 27.45
N ASN A 59 -5.34 -11.08 28.21
CA ASN A 59 -5.52 -11.55 29.57
C ASN A 59 -5.83 -10.41 30.54
N GLU A 60 -5.22 -9.24 30.34
CA GLU A 60 -5.42 -8.05 31.18
C GLU A 60 -6.83 -7.47 31.03
N PHE A 61 -7.40 -7.53 29.83
CA PHE A 61 -8.72 -6.97 29.52
C PHE A 61 -9.83 -8.02 29.36
N GLY A 62 -9.54 -9.31 29.57
CA GLY A 62 -10.54 -10.39 29.56
C GLY A 62 -11.21 -10.62 28.20
N ILE A 63 -10.50 -10.37 27.10
CA ILE A 63 -11.03 -10.53 25.74
C ILE A 63 -10.62 -11.92 25.22
N HIS A 64 -11.59 -12.77 24.86
CA HIS A 64 -11.33 -14.09 24.27
C HIS A 64 -11.46 -14.04 22.74
N SER A 65 -10.44 -14.48 22.01
CA SER A 65 -10.44 -14.48 20.54
C SER A 65 -11.14 -15.72 19.98
N ASP A 66 -12.32 -15.56 19.37
CA ASP A 66 -12.90 -16.59 18.50
C ASP A 66 -12.37 -16.40 17.06
N MET A 67 -11.52 -17.34 16.61
CA MET A 67 -10.86 -17.27 15.30
C MET A 67 -11.58 -18.03 14.17
N ASP A 68 -12.76 -18.60 14.44
CA ASP A 68 -13.60 -19.27 13.42
C ASP A 68 -14.68 -18.34 12.86
N ALA A 69 -14.29 -17.17 12.35
CA ALA A 69 -15.21 -16.24 11.71
C ALA A 69 -15.56 -16.66 10.28
N SER A 70 -16.22 -17.81 10.12
CA SER A 70 -16.88 -18.22 8.86
C SER A 70 -18.35 -17.79 8.78
N ARG A 71 -18.89 -17.13 9.83
CA ARG A 71 -20.28 -16.64 9.85
C ARG A 71 -20.39 -15.37 10.69
N ILE A 72 -20.61 -14.23 10.02
CA ILE A 72 -21.14 -13.04 10.67
C ILE A 72 -22.65 -13.26 10.82
N SER A 73 -23.09 -13.73 12.00
CA SER A 73 -24.51 -13.83 12.35
C SER A 73 -24.97 -12.63 13.18
N ASP A 74 -26.04 -11.98 12.70
CA ASP A 74 -27.09 -11.24 13.43
C ASP A 74 -26.73 -10.12 14.42
N SER A 75 -25.53 -9.54 14.33
CA SER A 75 -25.22 -8.20 14.87
C SER A 75 -24.76 -7.28 13.74
N LYS A 76 -25.00 -5.96 13.85
CA LYS A 76 -24.51 -4.98 12.84
C LYS A 76 -22.98 -5.08 12.76
N GLY A 77 -22.46 -5.81 11.79
CA GLY A 77 -21.04 -6.10 11.63
C GLY A 77 -20.29 -4.94 11.00
N GLN A 78 -19.09 -4.67 11.51
CA GLN A 78 -18.12 -3.78 10.89
C GLN A 78 -17.01 -4.63 10.26
N LEU A 79 -16.66 -4.30 9.02
CA LEU A 79 -15.58 -4.92 8.27
C LEU A 79 -14.39 -3.95 8.20
N SER A 80 -13.24 -4.38 8.72
CA SER A 80 -11.98 -3.64 8.69
C SER A 80 -10.85 -4.57 8.24
N ALA A 81 -10.98 -5.18 7.06
CA ALA A 81 -9.99 -6.14 6.54
C ALA A 81 -8.95 -5.48 5.59
N GLY A 82 -8.97 -4.16 5.49
CA GLY A 82 -8.04 -3.35 4.69
C GLY A 82 -8.42 -3.24 3.21
N ALA A 83 -7.70 -2.39 2.49
CA ALA A 83 -7.96 -2.09 1.07
C ALA A 83 -8.00 -3.32 0.14
N ILE A 84 -7.31 -4.41 0.48
CA ILE A 84 -7.37 -5.67 -0.27
C ILE A 84 -8.42 -6.63 0.31
N GLY A 85 -8.44 -6.82 1.64
CA GLY A 85 -9.27 -7.83 2.29
C GLY A 85 -10.76 -7.50 2.28
N SER A 86 -11.12 -6.23 2.46
CA SER A 86 -12.52 -5.79 2.51
C SER A 86 -13.28 -6.00 1.19
N PRO A 87 -12.79 -5.52 0.02
CA PRO A 87 -13.44 -5.84 -1.25
C PRO A 87 -13.44 -7.34 -1.56
N GLN A 88 -12.40 -8.09 -1.17
CA GLN A 88 -12.35 -9.55 -1.32
C GLN A 88 -13.49 -10.23 -0.54
N LEU A 89 -13.68 -9.88 0.74
CA LEU A 89 -14.74 -10.41 1.58
C LEU A 89 -16.14 -10.00 1.08
N ILE A 90 -16.31 -8.78 0.59
CA ILE A 90 -17.57 -8.31 0.01
C ILE A 90 -17.95 -9.11 -1.24
N PHE A 91 -16.98 -9.36 -2.14
CA PHE A 91 -17.22 -10.25 -3.28
C PHE A 91 -17.62 -11.65 -2.83
N LEU A 92 -16.88 -12.27 -1.91
CA LEU A 92 -17.17 -13.62 -1.40
C LEU A 92 -18.49 -13.72 -0.64
N SER A 93 -18.95 -12.61 -0.07
CA SER A 93 -20.25 -12.49 0.59
C SER A 93 -21.41 -12.28 -0.40
N GLY A 94 -21.14 -12.25 -1.70
CA GLY A 94 -22.17 -12.15 -2.72
C GLY A 94 -22.57 -10.73 -3.11
N VAL A 95 -21.74 -9.72 -2.81
CA VAL A 95 -21.99 -8.34 -3.22
C VAL A 95 -20.97 -7.94 -4.29
N GLY A 96 -21.45 -7.54 -5.47
CA GLY A 96 -20.58 -7.27 -6.62
C GLY A 96 -21.32 -7.26 -7.96
N PRO A 97 -20.60 -7.15 -9.10
CA PRO A 97 -21.23 -7.19 -10.42
C PRO A 97 -21.86 -8.55 -10.69
N LEU A 98 -23.12 -8.60 -11.14
CA LEU A 98 -23.85 -9.85 -11.34
C LEU A 98 -23.12 -10.86 -12.25
N PRO A 99 -22.66 -10.49 -13.47
CA PRO A 99 -21.95 -11.45 -14.33
C PRO A 99 -20.67 -11.98 -13.69
N TYR A 100 -19.99 -11.14 -12.90
CA TYR A 100 -18.75 -11.48 -12.22
C TYR A 100 -18.99 -12.47 -11.08
N LEU A 101 -20.00 -12.25 -10.23
CA LEU A 101 -20.31 -13.18 -9.13
C LEU A 101 -20.77 -14.54 -9.66
N LEU A 102 -21.59 -14.56 -10.73
CA LEU A 102 -22.04 -15.79 -11.38
C LEU A 102 -20.86 -16.57 -11.98
N SER A 103 -19.91 -15.91 -12.64
CA SER A 103 -18.73 -16.59 -13.21
C SER A 103 -17.83 -17.22 -12.13
N HIS A 104 -17.85 -16.68 -10.91
CA HIS A 104 -17.13 -17.21 -9.75
C HIS A 104 -17.96 -18.20 -8.90
N LYS A 105 -19.20 -18.50 -9.33
CA LYS A 105 -20.15 -19.36 -8.61
C LYS A 105 -20.44 -18.89 -7.17
N VAL A 106 -20.36 -17.58 -6.94
CA VAL A 106 -20.72 -16.97 -5.66
C VAL A 106 -22.21 -16.66 -5.66
N ARG A 107 -22.91 -17.02 -4.57
CA ARG A 107 -24.32 -16.68 -4.38
C ARG A 107 -24.48 -15.16 -4.40
N VAL A 108 -25.38 -14.64 -5.22
CA VAL A 108 -25.63 -13.20 -5.31
C VAL A 108 -26.55 -12.76 -4.18
N VAL A 109 -26.09 -11.81 -3.37
CA VAL A 109 -26.84 -11.12 -2.31
C VAL A 109 -27.28 -9.75 -2.78
N SER A 110 -26.38 -8.97 -3.37
CA SER A 110 -26.66 -7.62 -3.89
C SER A 110 -25.79 -7.29 -5.09
N GLN A 111 -26.35 -6.59 -6.07
CA GLN A 111 -25.59 -6.15 -7.25
C GLN A 111 -24.94 -4.80 -6.99
N ASN A 112 -23.63 -4.73 -7.14
CA ASN A 112 -22.88 -3.48 -7.10
C ASN A 112 -21.69 -3.53 -8.04
N ALA A 113 -21.73 -2.72 -9.10
CA ALA A 113 -20.70 -2.72 -10.14
C ALA A 113 -19.35 -2.14 -9.68
N ASN A 114 -19.30 -1.45 -8.54
CA ASN A 114 -18.14 -0.71 -8.07
C ASN A 114 -17.25 -1.48 -7.10
N VAL A 115 -17.70 -2.62 -6.56
CA VAL A 115 -16.90 -3.44 -5.64
C VAL A 115 -15.59 -3.84 -6.32
N GLY A 116 -14.48 -3.63 -5.61
CA GLY A 116 -13.13 -3.92 -6.09
C GLY A 116 -12.64 -3.00 -7.22
N ASN A 117 -13.37 -1.95 -7.62
CA ASN A 117 -12.85 -0.95 -8.55
C ASN A 117 -12.23 0.24 -7.79
N PHE A 118 -11.53 1.11 -8.52
CA PHE A 118 -10.85 2.28 -7.95
C PHE A 118 -9.73 1.91 -6.97
N MET A 119 -9.10 0.75 -7.19
CA MET A 119 -7.89 0.36 -6.44
C MET A 119 -6.77 1.29 -6.82
N THR A 120 -6.15 1.91 -5.83
CA THR A 120 -5.21 3.01 -6.04
C THR A 120 -3.99 2.76 -5.16
N ASP A 121 -2.78 2.97 -5.68
CA ASP A 121 -1.55 2.90 -4.90
C ASP A 121 -0.63 4.05 -5.26
N ASN A 122 0.02 4.62 -4.26
CA ASN A 122 0.89 5.77 -4.40
C ASN A 122 2.25 5.28 -4.93
N PRO A 123 2.72 5.77 -6.09
CA PRO A 123 4.02 5.37 -6.61
C PRO A 123 5.13 5.91 -5.71
N CYS A 124 6.12 5.07 -5.43
CA CYS A 124 7.32 5.41 -4.70
C CYS A 124 8.54 5.26 -5.60
N ASN A 125 9.44 6.23 -5.54
CA ASN A 125 10.74 6.18 -6.20
C ASN A 125 11.80 6.49 -5.14
N ILE A 126 12.79 5.61 -5.05
CA ILE A 126 13.84 5.70 -4.05
C ILE A 126 15.19 5.86 -4.73
N ILE A 127 16.03 6.72 -4.16
CA ILE A 127 17.44 6.85 -4.48
C ILE A 127 18.20 6.39 -3.24
N ASN A 128 18.87 5.24 -3.32
CA ASN A 128 19.68 4.74 -2.22
C ASN A 128 21.12 5.20 -2.41
N ILE A 129 21.63 5.97 -1.47
CA ILE A 129 23.05 6.33 -1.39
C ILE A 129 23.73 5.43 -0.36
N VAL A 130 24.96 5.05 -0.67
CA VAL A 130 25.90 4.45 0.28
C VAL A 130 26.76 5.58 0.81
N VAL A 131 27.11 5.51 2.09
CA VAL A 131 27.96 6.49 2.77
C VAL A 131 29.29 5.85 3.20
N PRO A 132 30.39 6.61 3.30
CA PRO A 132 31.73 6.06 3.56
C PRO A 132 31.98 5.66 5.03
N PHE A 133 31.00 5.82 5.92
CA PHE A 133 31.11 5.51 7.33
C PHE A 133 29.82 4.88 7.86
N ALA A 134 29.89 4.22 9.01
CA ALA A 134 28.71 3.69 9.68
C ALA A 134 27.81 4.83 10.17
N LEU A 135 26.52 4.74 9.84
CA LEU A 135 25.49 5.60 10.40
C LEU A 135 24.72 4.80 11.45
N ASP A 136 24.40 5.45 12.57
CA ASP A 136 23.43 4.89 13.50
C ASP A 136 22.06 4.79 12.79
N PRO A 137 21.39 3.63 12.86
CA PRO A 137 20.07 3.50 12.27
C PRO A 137 19.12 4.48 12.95
N SER A 138 18.53 5.39 12.16
CA SER A 138 17.46 6.26 12.63
C SER A 138 16.11 5.66 12.26
N VAL A 139 15.10 5.89 13.10
CA VAL A 139 13.70 5.67 12.70
C VAL A 139 13.43 6.63 11.55
N GLY A 140 12.89 6.11 10.43
CA GLY A 140 12.67 6.90 9.22
C GLY A 140 11.99 8.24 9.54
N GLN A 141 12.69 9.34 9.28
CA GLN A 141 12.13 10.67 9.47
C GLN A 141 11.41 11.09 8.20
N VAL A 142 10.11 11.39 8.34
CA VAL A 142 9.31 11.90 7.24
C VAL A 142 9.51 13.40 7.17
N VAL A 143 10.23 13.85 6.16
CA VAL A 143 10.32 15.28 5.83
C VAL A 143 9.35 15.55 4.69
N GLY A 144 8.22 16.19 5.00
CA GLY A 144 7.30 16.68 3.99
C GLY A 144 7.89 17.93 3.33
N ILE A 145 8.14 17.89 2.02
CA ILE A 145 8.46 19.09 1.25
C ILE A 145 7.12 19.77 0.88
N ILE A 146 6.99 21.03 1.27
CA ILE A 146 5.74 21.73 1.65
C ILE A 146 4.92 22.32 0.47
N SER A 147 3.67 22.63 0.82
CA SER A 147 2.63 23.54 0.30
C SER A 147 2.02 23.33 -1.08
N ASP A 148 2.80 23.19 -2.16
CA ASP A 148 2.23 23.22 -3.53
C ASP A 148 2.35 21.90 -4.31
N PHE A 149 2.81 20.85 -3.64
CA PHE A 149 3.08 19.55 -4.25
C PHE A 149 2.20 18.44 -3.66
N ASN A 150 1.02 18.21 -4.25
CA ASN A 150 0.31 16.92 -4.13
C ASN A 150 1.06 15.85 -4.95
N TYR A 151 2.31 15.57 -4.58
CA TYR A 151 3.15 14.56 -5.22
C TYR A 151 2.58 13.16 -4.98
N ILE A 152 1.96 12.97 -3.82
CA ILE A 152 1.63 11.65 -3.32
C ILE A 152 0.32 11.13 -3.91
N GLU A 153 -0.66 11.97 -4.21
CA GLU A 153 -1.98 11.53 -4.69
C GLU A 153 -1.94 11.05 -6.14
N PRO A 154 -2.04 9.72 -6.41
CA PRO A 154 -2.13 9.22 -7.78
C PRO A 154 -3.50 9.52 -8.38
N LEU A 155 -3.53 9.73 -9.69
CA LEU A 155 -4.77 9.80 -10.48
C LEU A 155 -5.10 8.45 -11.12
N SER A 156 -4.08 7.63 -11.34
CA SER A 156 -4.24 6.27 -11.85
C SER A 156 -4.94 5.39 -10.82
N SER A 157 -5.93 4.64 -11.29
CA SER A 157 -6.59 3.60 -10.50
C SER A 157 -6.87 2.37 -11.36
N GLY A 158 -7.02 1.24 -10.70
CA GLY A 158 -7.37 -0.04 -11.32
C GLY A 158 -8.41 -0.80 -10.51
N SER A 159 -8.17 -2.10 -10.34
CA SER A 159 -9.17 -3.01 -9.80
C SER A 159 -8.58 -4.22 -9.09
N LEU A 160 -9.39 -4.82 -8.23
CA LEU A 160 -9.19 -6.07 -7.53
C LEU A 160 -10.15 -7.13 -8.07
N ARG A 161 -9.66 -8.36 -8.23
CA ARG A 161 -10.44 -9.53 -8.68
C ARG A 161 -10.09 -10.74 -7.82
N LEU A 162 -11.10 -11.52 -7.44
CA LEU A 162 -10.94 -12.82 -6.82
C LEU A 162 -10.12 -13.77 -7.71
N VAL A 163 -9.20 -14.49 -7.07
CA VAL A 163 -8.56 -15.69 -7.64
C VAL A 163 -9.30 -16.94 -7.18
N SER A 164 -9.67 -16.98 -5.90
CA SER A 164 -10.44 -18.07 -5.29
C SER A 164 -11.81 -17.54 -4.84
N SER A 165 -12.86 -18.30 -5.12
CA SER A 165 -14.22 -18.04 -4.63
C SER A 165 -14.56 -18.80 -3.34
N VAL A 166 -13.60 -19.57 -2.81
CA VAL A 166 -13.81 -20.45 -1.64
C VAL A 166 -12.76 -20.27 -0.54
N ASP A 167 -11.55 -19.84 -0.90
CA ASP A 167 -10.44 -19.67 0.05
C ASP A 167 -10.04 -18.20 0.15
N ILE A 168 -10.38 -17.59 1.29
CA ILE A 168 -10.06 -16.20 1.60
C ILE A 168 -8.55 -15.97 1.79
N LYS A 169 -7.76 -17.01 2.09
CA LYS A 169 -6.31 -16.88 2.29
C LYS A 169 -5.56 -16.72 0.96
N VAL A 170 -6.20 -17.06 -0.17
CA VAL A 170 -5.63 -16.82 -1.49
C VAL A 170 -5.70 -15.33 -1.81
N ASN A 171 -4.56 -14.73 -2.17
CA ASN A 171 -4.54 -13.33 -2.60
C ASN A 171 -5.44 -13.12 -3.82
N PRO A 172 -6.25 -12.06 -3.85
CA PRO A 172 -6.89 -11.62 -5.08
C PRO A 172 -5.82 -11.04 -6.04
N THR A 173 -6.13 -10.97 -7.34
CA THR A 173 -5.31 -10.17 -8.25
C THR A 173 -5.65 -8.69 -8.08
N VAL A 174 -4.65 -7.84 -8.15
CA VAL A 174 -4.80 -6.39 -7.97
C VAL A 174 -4.00 -5.68 -9.04
N ARG A 175 -4.64 -4.75 -9.75
CA ARG A 175 -4.01 -3.83 -10.69
C ARG A 175 -4.23 -2.40 -10.21
N PHE A 176 -3.17 -1.60 -10.14
CA PHE A 176 -3.21 -0.19 -9.79
C PHE A 176 -3.08 0.71 -11.02
N ASN A 177 -2.55 0.18 -12.13
CA ASN A 177 -2.29 0.93 -13.37
C ASN A 177 -1.29 2.07 -13.16
N TYR A 178 -0.16 1.82 -12.47
CA TYR A 178 0.85 2.84 -12.20
C TYR A 178 1.23 3.62 -13.48
N PHE A 179 1.24 4.95 -13.38
CA PHE A 179 1.58 5.87 -14.47
C PHE A 179 0.68 5.75 -15.72
N LYS A 180 -0.55 5.23 -15.58
CA LYS A 180 -1.55 5.28 -16.65
C LYS A 180 -2.00 6.71 -16.92
N ASP A 181 -2.21 7.50 -15.87
CA ASP A 181 -2.34 8.95 -16.02
C ASP A 181 -0.93 9.57 -16.14
N PRO A 182 -0.63 10.30 -17.23
CA PRO A 182 0.70 10.88 -17.44
C PRO A 182 1.08 11.92 -16.37
N LYS A 183 0.13 12.51 -15.65
CA LYS A 183 0.42 13.44 -14.55
C LYS A 183 1.10 12.74 -13.38
N ASP A 184 0.81 11.47 -13.13
CA ASP A 184 1.47 10.69 -12.07
C ASP A 184 2.96 10.55 -12.36
N LEU A 185 3.31 10.21 -13.62
CA LEU A 185 4.70 10.12 -14.04
C LEU A 185 5.39 11.48 -14.04
N SER A 186 4.71 12.52 -14.51
CA SER A 186 5.24 13.89 -14.49
C SER A 186 5.52 14.37 -13.06
N ARG A 187 4.62 14.07 -12.11
CA ARG A 187 4.83 14.33 -10.67
C ARG A 187 6.07 13.59 -10.18
N CYS A 188 6.16 12.29 -10.44
CA CYS A 188 7.30 11.46 -10.11
C CYS A 188 8.63 12.05 -10.60
N VAL A 189 8.71 12.40 -11.88
CA VAL A 189 9.90 13.02 -12.48
C VAL A 189 10.30 14.31 -11.76
N ARG A 190 9.34 15.17 -11.39
CA ARG A 190 9.61 16.38 -10.61
C ARG A 190 10.14 16.07 -9.22
N GLY A 191 9.57 15.09 -8.53
CA GLY A 191 10.06 14.63 -7.22
C GLY A 191 11.48 14.09 -7.28
N THR A 192 11.80 13.26 -8.27
CA THR A 192 13.16 12.75 -8.48
C THR A 192 14.17 13.87 -8.75
N ARG A 193 13.79 14.92 -9.51
CA ARG A 193 14.63 16.11 -9.71
C ARG A 193 14.88 16.86 -8.40
N LEU A 194 13.85 17.01 -7.58
CA LEU A 194 13.95 17.65 -6.27
C LEU A 194 14.89 16.88 -5.35
N LEU A 195 14.75 15.55 -5.26
CA LEU A 195 15.67 14.68 -4.50
C LEU A 195 17.11 14.80 -5.03
N SER A 196 17.29 14.86 -6.34
CA SER A 196 18.62 15.09 -6.92
C SER A 196 19.19 16.47 -6.59
N GLY A 197 18.34 17.50 -6.49
CA GLY A 197 18.72 18.82 -5.99
C GLY A 197 19.17 18.77 -4.53
N MET A 198 18.50 17.98 -3.68
CA MET A 198 18.89 17.79 -2.28
C MET A 198 20.30 17.19 -2.15
N LEU A 199 20.65 16.23 -3.00
CA LEU A 199 22.00 15.64 -3.04
C LEU A 199 23.12 16.66 -3.33
N LYS A 200 22.79 17.83 -3.88
CA LYS A 200 23.76 18.91 -4.20
C LYS A 200 23.88 19.96 -3.10
N THR A 201 23.17 19.79 -1.98
CA THR A 201 23.20 20.77 -0.88
C THR A 201 24.41 20.55 0.02
N ASN A 202 24.86 21.61 0.70
CA ASN A 202 25.96 21.54 1.67
C ASN A 202 25.73 20.51 2.79
N ALA A 203 24.46 20.22 3.13
CA ALA A 203 24.11 19.22 4.14
C ALA A 203 24.49 17.79 3.72
N MET A 204 24.64 17.53 2.42
CA MET A 204 24.95 16.22 1.86
C MET A 204 26.43 16.04 1.51
N GLU A 205 27.26 17.09 1.61
CA GLU A 205 28.69 17.05 1.25
C GLU A 205 29.46 16.04 2.09
N GLY A 206 29.23 16.02 3.41
CA GLY A 206 29.88 15.08 4.32
C GLY A 206 29.50 13.62 4.13
N LEU A 207 28.59 13.30 3.19
CA LEU A 207 28.15 11.93 2.87
C LEU A 207 28.80 11.37 1.60
N LYS A 208 29.58 12.18 0.87
CA LYS A 208 30.25 11.78 -0.37
C LYS A 208 31.50 10.94 -0.08
N PHE A 209 31.81 10.04 -1.02
CA PHE A 209 33.11 9.39 -1.09
C PHE A 209 34.11 10.32 -1.76
N GLU A 210 35.33 10.35 -1.24
CA GLU A 210 36.49 10.85 -1.96
C GLU A 210 37.08 9.70 -2.79
N TYR A 211 37.15 9.90 -4.11
CA TYR A 211 37.74 8.98 -5.07
C TYR A 211 39.16 9.42 -5.42
N LEU A 212 39.87 8.57 -6.16
CA LEU A 212 41.20 8.88 -6.67
C LEU A 212 41.19 10.23 -7.42
N GLU A 213 42.28 10.98 -7.31
CA GLU A 213 42.45 12.33 -7.88
C GLU A 213 41.60 13.44 -7.24
N GLY A 214 40.97 13.19 -6.08
CA GLY A 214 40.22 14.19 -5.32
C GLY A 214 38.81 14.44 -5.87
N ALA A 215 38.30 13.54 -6.70
CA ALA A 215 36.92 13.59 -7.16
C ALA A 215 35.97 13.15 -6.03
N GLU A 216 34.93 13.94 -5.75
CA GLU A 216 33.93 13.59 -4.72
C GLU A 216 32.58 13.21 -5.34
N GLY A 217 31.90 12.20 -4.79
CA GLY A 217 30.59 11.80 -5.28
C GLY A 217 29.85 10.79 -4.41
N PHE A 218 28.60 10.49 -4.79
CA PHE A 218 27.79 9.47 -4.13
C PHE A 218 27.96 8.11 -4.82
N THR A 219 28.10 7.07 -4.01
CA THR A 219 27.91 5.69 -4.45
C THR A 219 26.43 5.35 -4.31
N PHE A 220 25.82 4.75 -5.33
CA PHE A 220 24.41 4.37 -5.32
C PHE A 220 24.23 2.87 -5.16
N LEU A 221 23.22 2.45 -4.39
CA LEU A 221 22.76 1.07 -4.36
C LEU A 221 21.54 0.92 -5.28
N GLY A 222 21.71 0.18 -6.38
CA GLY A 222 20.70 0.07 -7.43
C GLY A 222 20.90 1.10 -8.55
N PRO A 223 19.84 1.45 -9.31
CA PRO A 223 19.96 2.38 -10.43
C PRO A 223 20.46 3.77 -10.00
N SER A 224 21.50 4.26 -10.66
CA SER A 224 21.99 5.63 -10.48
C SER A 224 21.09 6.64 -11.20
N LEU A 225 21.01 7.85 -10.67
CA LEU A 225 20.32 8.97 -11.34
C LEU A 225 20.83 9.20 -12.78
N PRO A 226 19.96 9.63 -13.70
CA PRO A 226 20.39 10.03 -15.05
C PRO A 226 21.42 11.17 -15.01
N ARG A 227 22.44 11.09 -15.87
CA ARG A 227 23.49 12.13 -15.96
C ARG A 227 22.93 13.51 -16.31
N ASN A 228 21.97 13.57 -17.22
CA ASN A 228 21.29 14.80 -17.61
C ASN A 228 19.86 14.84 -17.05
N LEU A 229 19.70 15.47 -15.89
CA LEU A 229 18.41 15.60 -15.21
C LEU A 229 17.39 16.45 -15.99
N ALA A 230 17.83 17.27 -16.94
CA ALA A 230 16.94 18.06 -17.79
C ALA A 230 16.30 17.24 -18.91
N ASN A 231 16.78 16.02 -19.18
CA ASN A 231 16.21 15.13 -20.19
C ASN A 231 15.02 14.36 -19.60
N ASP A 232 13.80 14.78 -19.95
CA ASP A 232 12.55 14.16 -19.48
C ASP A 232 12.48 12.66 -19.80
N ALA A 233 12.82 12.24 -21.02
CA ALA A 233 12.74 10.83 -21.41
C ALA A 233 13.60 9.90 -20.52
N SER A 234 14.81 10.34 -20.17
CA SER A 234 15.70 9.60 -19.27
C SER A 234 15.18 9.57 -17.83
N MET A 235 14.57 10.67 -17.37
CA MET A 235 13.98 10.75 -16.03
C MET A 235 12.70 9.93 -15.92
N GLU A 236 11.89 9.89 -16.97
CA GLU A 236 10.70 9.03 -17.07
C GLU A 236 11.09 7.56 -17.06
N MET A 237 12.11 7.19 -17.84
CA MET A 237 12.63 5.82 -17.85
C MET A 237 13.14 5.41 -16.47
N PHE A 238 13.91 6.29 -15.81
CA PHE A 238 14.37 6.07 -14.44
C PHE A 238 13.20 5.94 -13.44
N SER A 239 12.19 6.80 -13.56
CA SER A 239 11.00 6.77 -12.71
C SER A 239 10.21 5.47 -12.86
N ARG A 240 10.12 4.93 -14.09
CA ARG A 240 9.47 3.64 -14.36
C ARG A 240 10.30 2.46 -13.86
N SER A 241 11.62 2.49 -14.03
CA SER A 241 12.49 1.36 -13.65
C SER A 241 12.74 1.26 -12.14
N THR A 242 12.57 2.36 -11.40
CA THR A 242 12.74 2.41 -9.94
C THR A 242 11.42 2.45 -9.17
N LEU A 243 10.30 2.30 -9.88
CA LEU A 243 8.97 2.28 -9.29
C LEU A 243 8.85 1.15 -8.26
N MET A 244 8.41 1.53 -7.07
CA MET A 244 7.90 0.62 -6.06
C MET A 244 6.60 1.16 -5.47
N THR A 245 5.93 0.34 -4.67
CA THR A 245 4.79 0.79 -3.87
C THR A 245 5.27 1.63 -2.68
N PHE A 246 4.49 2.64 -2.29
CA PHE A 246 4.66 3.30 -0.98
C PHE A 246 3.92 2.53 0.14
N TRP A 247 3.27 1.40 -0.19
CA TRP A 247 2.39 0.61 0.67
C TRP A 247 1.14 1.35 1.17
N HIS A 248 0.76 2.45 0.51
CA HIS A 248 -0.37 3.32 0.88
C HIS A 248 -1.60 3.09 -0.01
N TYR A 249 -1.78 1.86 -0.49
CA TYR A 249 -2.88 1.55 -1.38
C TYR A 249 -4.25 1.67 -0.70
N HIS A 250 -5.22 2.24 -1.42
CA HIS A 250 -6.61 2.48 -1.03
C HIS A 250 -7.60 1.92 -2.05
N GLY A 251 -8.87 1.99 -1.68
CA GLY A 251 -9.98 1.89 -2.61
C GLY A 251 -10.56 0.49 -2.66
N GLY A 252 -11.42 0.24 -3.64
CA GLY A 252 -12.16 -1.01 -3.75
C GLY A 252 -13.52 -1.00 -3.07
N CYS A 253 -13.77 -0.12 -2.09
CA CYS A 253 -15.05 -0.02 -1.37
C CYS A 253 -15.48 1.44 -1.13
N LEU A 254 -15.24 2.34 -2.09
CA LEU A 254 -15.42 3.79 -1.93
C LEU A 254 -16.79 4.21 -1.38
N VAL A 255 -16.77 5.24 -0.53
CA VAL A 255 -17.97 5.98 -0.11
C VAL A 255 -18.70 6.54 -1.32
N GLY A 256 -20.02 6.43 -1.34
CA GLY A 256 -20.89 6.84 -2.44
C GLY A 256 -20.90 5.89 -3.63
N LYS A 257 -20.12 4.79 -3.60
CA LYS A 257 -20.08 3.78 -4.66
C LYS A 257 -20.40 2.37 -4.16
N VAL A 258 -19.74 1.95 -3.08
CA VAL A 258 -19.90 0.63 -2.46
C VAL A 258 -20.52 0.75 -1.07
N VAL A 259 -20.08 1.76 -0.30
CA VAL A 259 -20.69 2.11 0.98
C VAL A 259 -21.40 3.46 0.91
N ASP A 260 -22.45 3.65 1.71
CA ASP A 260 -23.13 4.93 1.88
C ASP A 260 -22.34 5.90 2.79
N VAL A 261 -22.89 7.09 3.04
CA VAL A 261 -22.27 8.12 3.92
C VAL A 261 -22.17 7.69 5.38
N ASP A 262 -23.00 6.71 5.79
CA ASP A 262 -22.92 6.07 7.09
C ASP A 262 -22.02 4.82 7.04
N LEU A 263 -21.24 4.65 5.97
CA LEU A 263 -20.32 3.53 5.74
C LEU A 263 -21.00 2.16 5.62
N ARG A 264 -22.32 2.11 5.40
CA ARG A 264 -23.07 0.85 5.19
C ARG A 264 -22.89 0.35 3.77
N VAL A 265 -22.65 -0.95 3.59
CA VAL A 265 -22.58 -1.56 2.26
C VAL A 265 -23.95 -1.46 1.59
N VAL A 266 -23.99 -0.80 0.43
CA VAL A 266 -25.22 -0.51 -0.30
C VAL A 266 -25.92 -1.81 -0.71
N GLY A 267 -27.22 -1.90 -0.41
CA GLY A 267 -28.03 -3.09 -0.67
C GLY A 267 -27.91 -4.18 0.40
N THR A 268 -27.33 -3.87 1.56
CA THR A 268 -27.30 -4.76 2.75
C THR A 268 -27.79 -4.00 4.00
N ASN A 269 -28.34 -4.72 4.99
CA ASN A 269 -28.96 -4.09 6.16
C ASN A 269 -28.03 -4.02 7.40
N SER A 270 -26.94 -4.78 7.42
CA SER A 270 -26.19 -5.06 8.65
C SER A 270 -24.67 -5.01 8.51
N LEU A 271 -24.11 -4.56 7.37
CA LEU A 271 -22.67 -4.53 7.14
C LEU A 271 -22.16 -3.11 6.90
N ARG A 272 -21.09 -2.72 7.61
CA ARG A 272 -20.33 -1.49 7.34
C ARG A 272 -18.88 -1.81 6.99
N VAL A 273 -18.20 -0.91 6.28
CA VAL A 273 -16.75 -1.01 6.01
C VAL A 273 -16.04 0.19 6.62
N VAL A 274 -15.00 -0.06 7.42
CA VAL A 274 -14.25 0.99 8.12
C VAL A 274 -12.75 0.67 8.04
N ASP A 275 -12.14 0.99 6.90
CA ASP A 275 -10.69 0.91 6.65
C ASP A 275 -10.31 1.70 5.39
N GLY A 276 -9.05 1.61 4.94
CA GLY A 276 -8.55 2.32 3.76
C GLY A 276 -9.25 1.99 2.43
N SER A 277 -10.08 0.96 2.35
CA SER A 277 -10.84 0.61 1.14
C SER A 277 -11.91 1.63 0.77
N ILE A 278 -12.36 2.44 1.74
CA ILE A 278 -13.43 3.43 1.53
C ILE A 278 -12.89 4.77 0.99
N LEU A 279 -11.56 4.95 1.01
CA LEU A 279 -10.88 6.19 0.69
C LEU A 279 -10.64 6.33 -0.81
N ASN A 280 -10.97 7.50 -1.36
CA ASN A 280 -10.71 7.81 -2.77
C ASN A 280 -9.32 8.44 -2.99
N THR A 281 -8.74 9.03 -1.94
CA THR A 281 -7.40 9.63 -1.95
C THR A 281 -6.69 9.29 -0.64
N SER A 282 -5.36 9.35 -0.63
CA SER A 282 -4.58 9.22 0.59
C SER A 282 -4.81 10.46 1.48
N PRO A 283 -5.23 10.32 2.76
CA PRO A 283 -5.50 11.45 3.65
C PRO A 283 -4.25 12.20 4.11
N GLY A 284 -3.05 11.73 3.76
CA GLY A 284 -1.78 12.38 4.07
C GLY A 284 -0.59 11.67 3.44
N THR A 285 0.61 12.13 3.81
CA THR A 285 1.87 11.51 3.37
C THR A 285 1.99 10.08 3.85
N ASN A 286 1.64 9.83 5.12
CA ASN A 286 1.57 8.51 5.71
C ASN A 286 0.18 8.35 6.36
N PRO A 287 -0.78 7.77 5.64
CA PRO A 287 -2.13 7.53 6.12
C PRO A 287 -2.20 6.39 7.15
#